data_AF-A0A371FNV7-F1
#
_entry.id   AF-A0A371FNV7-F1
#
_cell.length_a   1.000
_cell.length_b   1.000
_cell.length_c   1.000
_cell.angle_alpha   90.00
_cell.angle_beta   90.00
_cell.angle_gamma   90.00
#
_symmetry.space_group_name_H-M   'P 1'
#
loop_
_entity.id
_entity.type
_entity.pdbx_description
1 polymer ?
#
loop_
_entity_poly.entity_id
_entity_poly.type
_entity_poly.pdbx_seq_one_letter_code
_entity_poly.pdbx_strand_id
1 'polypeptide(L)'
;MDEPTLLFPDTDLDLSFTSTTTDRTSARTSLARTSSLTLSFNDRLSTVSAAESTTAINRRPHRSSDPHWSAIQAATTLSSDGRLHLRHLKLLRHLGSGNLGRVFLCRLRDYDGANFALKVVDKDLLSAKKLSHAETEAEILHALDHPFLPTLYARIDVSHYTCLLIDYCSGGDLHSLLRRQPGNRLPLAAARFFAAEVLVALEYLHALGVVYRDLKPENVLLREDGHVMLSDFDLCFKADVAPSLNNFLAHKRSKPHVGPRNGCFSYNGSREREKLVAEFVAEPVTAFSRSCVGTHEYLAPELVSGNGHGNGVDWWAFGVFIYELLYGTTPFKGCSKEGTLRNIASSKDVRFVHVAESEEPGMCEARDMIEKLLVKDPRRRLGCAKGATDVKRHAFFDGIKWPLIRSYRPPEVKGLVRRNKSHVTVSVSGNKRRCWWKRLGHVLRGKGVYYLTFIF
;
A
#
# COMPACT_ATOMS: atom_id res chain seq x y z
N MET A 1 -48.48 -24.59 -17.29
CA MET A 1 -47.39 -23.88 -18.02
C MET A 1 -46.71 -23.04 -16.98
N ASP A 2 -45.75 -23.68 -16.32
CA ASP A 2 -45.09 -23.20 -15.12
C ASP A 2 -43.89 -22.32 -15.50
N GLU A 3 -43.89 -21.09 -15.00
CA GLU A 3 -42.71 -20.22 -14.92
C GLU A 3 -41.89 -20.62 -13.70
N PRO A 4 -40.56 -20.77 -13.79
CA PRO A 4 -39.76 -21.15 -12.64
C PRO A 4 -39.44 -19.93 -11.78
N THR A 5 -40.06 -19.88 -10.61
CA THR A 5 -39.67 -19.01 -9.50
C THR A 5 -38.27 -19.42 -9.03
N LEU A 6 -37.27 -18.57 -9.30
CA LEU A 6 -35.92 -18.73 -8.75
C LEU A 6 -35.94 -18.44 -7.24
N LEU A 7 -36.13 -19.51 -6.47
CA LEU A 7 -35.86 -19.56 -5.03
C LEU A 7 -34.34 -19.40 -4.83
N PHE A 8 -33.91 -18.25 -4.33
CA PHE A 8 -32.58 -18.09 -3.78
C PHE A 8 -32.53 -18.88 -2.47
N PRO A 9 -31.60 -19.86 -2.31
CA PRO A 9 -31.44 -20.55 -1.05
C PRO A 9 -30.89 -19.56 -0.01
N ASP A 10 -31.49 -19.57 1.18
CA ASP A 10 -31.01 -18.87 2.38
C ASP A 10 -29.55 -19.24 2.65
N THR A 11 -28.63 -18.47 2.09
CA THR A 11 -27.25 -18.40 2.58
C THR A 11 -27.24 -17.33 3.66
N ASP A 12 -26.89 -17.73 4.88
CA ASP A 12 -26.57 -16.85 6.02
C ASP A 12 -25.52 -15.80 5.61
N LEU A 13 -25.99 -14.73 4.99
CA LEU A 13 -25.26 -13.52 4.69
C LEU A 13 -25.14 -12.75 6.01
N ASP A 14 -24.09 -13.08 6.77
CA ASP A 14 -23.66 -12.29 7.91
C ASP A 14 -23.11 -10.95 7.40
N LEU A 15 -24.03 -10.01 7.15
CA LEU A 15 -23.82 -8.62 6.70
C LEU A 15 -23.20 -7.73 7.79
N SER A 16 -22.31 -8.27 8.63
CA SER A 16 -21.51 -7.47 9.58
C SER A 16 -20.43 -6.68 8.84
N PHE A 17 -20.88 -5.78 7.96
CA PHE A 17 -20.04 -4.90 7.19
C PHE A 17 -19.35 -3.89 8.09
N THR A 18 -18.10 -3.57 7.77
CA THR A 18 -17.34 -2.46 8.34
C THR A 18 -18.00 -1.16 7.90
N SER A 19 -19.07 -0.78 8.58
CA SER A 19 -19.62 0.56 8.51
C SER A 19 -18.60 1.47 9.20
N THR A 20 -17.65 2.00 8.43
CA THR A 20 -16.96 3.22 8.84
C THR A 20 -18.01 4.31 8.81
N THR A 21 -18.79 4.41 9.89
CA THR A 21 -19.72 5.52 10.10
C THR A 21 -18.88 6.78 10.25
N THR A 22 -18.60 7.44 9.14
CA THR A 22 -18.18 8.84 9.12
C THR A 22 -19.40 9.70 9.41
N ASP A 23 -19.92 9.64 10.65
CA ASP A 23 -20.80 10.69 11.13
C ASP A 23 -19.93 11.89 11.51
N ARG A 24 -19.69 12.73 10.49
CA ARG A 24 -19.23 14.10 10.68
C ARG A 24 -20.44 14.95 11.10
N THR A 25 -20.62 15.11 12.40
CA THR A 25 -21.23 16.33 12.94
C THR A 25 -20.15 17.12 13.66
N SER A 26 -19.88 18.31 13.12
CA SER A 26 -19.19 19.46 13.74
C SER A 26 -18.02 19.16 14.68
N ALA A 27 -16.81 19.20 14.12
CA ALA A 27 -15.55 19.29 14.86
C ALA A 27 -15.49 20.60 15.67
N ARG A 28 -16.01 20.58 16.90
CA ARG A 28 -15.68 21.61 17.91
C ARG A 28 -15.76 21.19 19.38
N THR A 29 -15.95 19.90 19.71
CA THR A 29 -16.07 19.42 21.12
C THR A 29 -15.26 18.17 21.49
N SER A 30 -14.28 17.71 20.69
CA SER A 30 -13.70 16.35 20.85
C SER A 30 -12.37 16.21 21.60
N LEU A 31 -11.69 17.28 22.05
CA LEU A 31 -10.42 17.09 22.79
C LEU A 31 -10.62 16.46 24.17
N ALA A 32 -11.66 16.84 24.92
CA ALA A 32 -11.88 16.35 26.29
C ALA A 32 -12.18 14.84 26.35
N ARG A 33 -13.01 14.34 25.41
CA ARG A 33 -13.36 12.90 25.34
C ARG A 33 -12.21 12.02 24.86
N THR A 34 -11.35 12.55 24.00
CA THR A 34 -10.16 11.82 23.50
C THR A 34 -9.09 11.70 24.59
N SER A 35 -8.89 12.78 25.35
CA SER A 35 -7.99 12.78 26.51
C SER A 35 -8.48 11.85 27.62
N SER A 36 -9.78 11.83 27.93
CA SER A 36 -10.32 10.95 28.98
C SER A 36 -10.19 9.46 28.65
N LEU A 37 -10.44 9.07 27.39
CA LEU A 37 -10.23 7.68 26.94
C LEU A 37 -8.77 7.27 26.99
N THR A 38 -7.85 8.16 26.58
CA THR A 38 -6.41 7.89 26.60
C THR A 38 -5.88 7.78 28.03
N LEU A 39 -6.36 8.65 28.94
CA LEU A 39 -6.02 8.60 30.36
C LEU A 39 -6.58 7.35 31.04
N SER A 40 -7.85 7.00 30.80
CA SER A 40 -8.45 5.77 31.34
C SER A 40 -7.74 4.52 30.83
N PHE A 41 -7.28 4.53 29.58
CA PHE A 41 -6.53 3.40 29.04
C PHE A 41 -5.12 3.34 29.63
N ASN A 42 -4.39 4.46 29.71
CA ASN A 42 -3.09 4.50 30.39
C ASN A 42 -3.18 4.01 31.84
N ASP A 43 -4.23 4.39 32.57
CA ASP A 43 -4.47 3.97 33.97
C ASP A 43 -4.73 2.47 34.08
N ARG A 44 -5.53 1.90 33.17
CA ARG A 44 -5.70 0.44 33.04
C ARG A 44 -4.39 -0.25 32.71
N LEU A 45 -3.59 0.27 31.79
CA LEU A 45 -2.30 -0.34 31.43
C LEU A 45 -1.30 -0.29 32.60
N SER A 46 -1.31 0.76 33.42
CA SER A 46 -0.43 0.86 34.59
C SER A 46 -0.84 -0.02 35.77
N THR A 47 -2.09 -0.48 35.82
CA THR A 47 -2.63 -1.30 36.94
C THR A 47 -2.59 -2.80 36.68
N VAL A 48 -2.30 -3.23 35.45
CA VAL A 48 -2.27 -4.65 35.09
C VAL A 48 -0.91 -5.27 35.47
N SER A 49 -0.89 -6.02 36.58
CA SER A 49 0.24 -6.90 36.98
C SER A 49 0.14 -8.32 36.40
N ALA A 50 -0.61 -8.51 35.32
CA ALA A 50 -0.72 -9.81 34.66
C ALA A 50 0.59 -10.18 33.95
N ALA A 51 0.82 -11.47 33.75
CA ALA A 51 1.95 -11.96 32.96
C ALA A 51 1.84 -11.41 31.52
N GLU A 52 2.67 -10.43 31.18
CA GLU A 52 2.80 -9.92 29.82
C GLU A 52 3.64 -10.91 29.01
N SER A 53 3.20 -11.23 27.79
CA SER A 53 4.02 -11.97 26.83
C SER A 53 4.31 -11.11 25.62
N THR A 54 5.60 -11.03 25.27
CA THR A 54 6.07 -10.24 24.13
C THR A 54 6.84 -11.16 23.19
N THR A 55 6.48 -11.10 21.91
CA THR A 55 7.18 -11.83 20.84
C THR A 55 8.58 -11.26 20.61
N ALA A 56 9.53 -12.11 20.20
CA ALA A 56 10.91 -11.71 19.96
C ALA A 56 11.02 -10.68 18.82
N ILE A 57 11.90 -9.69 19.01
CA ILE A 57 12.13 -8.62 18.05
C ILE A 57 13.03 -9.13 16.92
N ASN A 58 12.46 -9.27 15.72
CA ASN A 58 13.22 -9.50 14.51
C ASN A 58 13.37 -8.20 13.73
N ARG A 59 14.58 -7.64 13.73
CA ARG A 59 14.92 -6.48 12.90
C ARG A 59 14.68 -6.83 11.44
N ARG A 60 13.80 -6.07 10.79
CA ARG A 60 13.52 -6.26 9.36
C ARG A 60 14.62 -5.62 8.52
N PRO A 61 15.25 -6.35 7.59
CA PRO A 61 16.27 -5.81 6.70
C PRO A 61 15.89 -4.48 6.03
N HIS A 62 14.65 -4.31 5.55
CA HIS A 62 14.20 -3.11 4.83
C HIS A 62 14.24 -1.81 5.65
N ARG A 63 14.27 -1.94 6.98
CA ARG A 63 14.25 -0.86 7.98
C ARG A 63 15.43 -0.97 8.96
N SER A 64 16.44 -1.77 8.65
CA SER A 64 17.59 -2.00 9.54
C SER A 64 18.31 -0.73 10.00
N SER A 65 18.26 0.35 9.20
CA SER A 65 18.83 1.66 9.53
C SER A 65 17.81 2.67 10.09
N ASP A 66 16.57 2.25 10.36
CA ASP A 66 15.51 3.14 10.86
C ASP A 66 15.74 3.51 12.34
N PRO A 67 15.73 4.81 12.71
CA PRO A 67 15.84 5.25 14.09
C PRO A 67 14.84 4.58 15.05
N HIS A 68 13.67 4.18 14.57
CA HIS A 68 12.66 3.50 15.40
C HIS A 68 13.17 2.14 15.90
N TRP A 69 13.89 1.36 15.08
CA TRP A 69 14.47 0.08 15.51
C TRP A 69 15.59 0.26 16.53
N SER A 70 16.36 1.34 16.43
CA SER A 70 17.38 1.70 17.42
C SER A 70 16.74 2.07 18.75
N ALA A 71 15.67 2.86 18.74
CA ALA A 71 14.93 3.24 19.93
C ALA A 71 14.31 2.00 20.62
N ILE A 72 13.65 1.12 19.87
CA ILE A 72 13.08 -0.13 20.40
C ILE A 72 14.18 -1.03 21.00
N GLN A 73 15.30 -1.22 20.29
CA GLN A 73 16.41 -2.04 20.81
C GLN A 73 16.96 -1.48 22.12
N ALA A 74 17.10 -0.16 22.22
CA ALA A 74 17.61 0.46 23.43
C ALA A 74 16.63 0.33 24.60
N ALA A 75 15.33 0.50 24.37
CA ALA A 75 14.31 0.25 25.39
C ALA A 75 14.26 -1.21 25.84
N THR A 76 14.44 -2.17 24.95
CA THR A 76 14.50 -3.59 25.34
C THR A 76 15.77 -3.96 26.08
N THR A 77 16.90 -3.35 25.72
CA THR A 77 18.19 -3.57 26.40
C THR A 77 18.15 -3.07 27.85
N LEU A 78 17.40 -2.00 28.11
CA LEU A 78 17.19 -1.45 29.46
C LEU A 78 16.11 -2.19 30.26
N SER A 79 15.32 -3.07 29.63
CA SER A 79 14.34 -3.91 30.34
C SER A 79 15.04 -5.07 31.03
N SER A 80 14.61 -5.40 32.25
CA SER A 80 15.19 -6.46 33.09
C SER A 80 15.19 -7.85 32.44
N ASP A 81 14.25 -8.10 31.53
CA ASP A 81 14.02 -9.37 30.84
C ASP A 81 14.33 -9.29 29.33
N GLY A 82 14.87 -8.16 28.86
CA GLY A 82 15.20 -7.95 27.45
C GLY A 82 13.99 -7.74 26.52
N ARG A 83 12.77 -7.50 27.04
CA ARG A 83 11.55 -7.38 26.23
C ARG A 83 10.89 -6.00 26.28
N LEU A 84 10.14 -5.67 25.23
CA LEU A 84 9.29 -4.48 25.21
C LEU A 84 7.99 -4.75 25.99
N HIS A 85 7.57 -3.77 26.79
CA HIS A 85 6.39 -3.84 27.65
C HIS A 85 5.53 -2.60 27.44
N LEU A 86 4.25 -2.67 27.84
CA LEU A 86 3.35 -1.52 27.75
C LEU A 86 3.80 -0.34 28.59
N ARG A 87 4.45 -0.59 29.74
CA ARG A 87 5.03 0.47 30.59
C ARG A 87 6.07 1.33 29.86
N HIS A 88 6.75 0.79 28.84
CA HIS A 88 7.71 1.57 28.04
C HIS A 88 7.03 2.49 27.03
N LEU A 89 5.72 2.34 26.81
CA LEU A 89 4.96 3.14 25.89
C LEU A 89 4.16 4.21 26.66
N LYS A 90 4.03 5.39 26.05
CA LYS A 90 3.16 6.47 26.50
C LYS A 90 2.11 6.70 25.43
N LEU A 91 0.85 6.42 25.72
CA LEU A 91 -0.24 6.76 24.80
C LEU A 91 -0.43 8.27 24.76
N LEU A 92 -0.51 8.81 23.55
CA LEU A 92 -0.64 10.25 23.30
C LEU A 92 -2.05 10.61 22.85
N ARG A 93 -2.61 9.86 21.88
CA ARG A 93 -3.89 10.22 21.25
C ARG A 93 -4.55 9.02 20.59
N HIS A 94 -5.86 8.91 20.68
CA HIS A 94 -6.64 7.96 19.86
C HIS A 94 -6.61 8.37 18.37
N LEU A 95 -6.23 7.45 17.49
CA LEU A 95 -6.17 7.66 16.04
C LEU A 95 -7.45 7.21 15.35
N GLY A 96 -8.03 6.08 15.77
CA GLY A 96 -9.25 5.54 15.16
C GLY A 96 -9.69 4.24 15.80
N SER A 97 -10.95 3.87 15.54
CA SER A 97 -11.53 2.58 15.93
C SER A 97 -11.80 1.78 14.66
N GLY A 98 -11.23 0.58 14.56
CA GLY A 98 -11.46 -0.37 13.48
C GLY A 98 -12.46 -1.47 13.88
N ASN A 99 -12.63 -2.45 13.01
CA ASN A 99 -13.54 -3.58 13.23
C ASN A 99 -13.07 -4.52 14.35
N LEU A 100 -11.75 -4.72 14.46
CA LEU A 100 -11.15 -5.64 15.43
C LEU A 100 -10.59 -4.95 16.68
N GLY A 101 -10.46 -3.63 16.69
CA GLY A 101 -9.83 -2.94 17.82
C GLY A 101 -9.70 -1.43 17.67
N ARG A 102 -8.93 -0.81 18.56
CA ARG A 102 -8.66 0.64 18.57
C ARG A 102 -7.20 0.91 18.31
N VAL A 103 -6.90 2.02 17.63
CA VAL A 103 -5.53 2.43 17.31
C VAL A 103 -5.20 3.72 18.04
N PHE A 104 -4.06 3.74 18.71
CA PHE A 104 -3.57 4.89 19.45
C PHE A 104 -2.20 5.30 18.92
N LEU A 105 -1.96 6.60 18.82
CA LEU A 105 -0.62 7.17 18.73
C LEU A 105 0.04 6.98 20.09
N CYS A 106 1.21 6.33 20.10
CA CYS A 106 2.04 6.20 21.28
C CYS A 106 3.47 6.67 20.99
N ARG A 107 4.21 6.92 22.06
CA ARG A 107 5.64 7.23 22.01
C ARG A 107 6.38 6.33 22.98
N LEU A 108 7.58 5.92 22.61
CA LEU A 108 8.47 5.25 23.53
C LEU A 108 8.93 6.24 24.61
N ARG A 109 8.78 5.89 25.89
CA ARG A 109 9.26 6.73 27.00
C ARG A 109 10.77 6.95 26.86
N ASP A 110 11.22 8.13 27.24
CA ASP A 110 12.62 8.55 27.22
C ASP A 110 13.26 8.65 25.82
N TYR A 111 12.48 8.48 24.73
CA TYR A 111 12.91 8.70 23.35
C TYR A 111 12.02 9.74 22.65
N ASP A 112 12.49 10.98 22.62
CA ASP A 112 11.82 12.04 21.87
C ASP A 112 11.92 11.78 20.35
N GLY A 113 10.75 11.69 19.70
CA GLY A 113 10.64 11.47 18.26
C GLY A 113 10.29 10.04 17.83
N ALA A 114 10.40 9.05 18.73
CA ALA A 114 10.04 7.66 18.44
C ALA A 114 8.53 7.43 18.64
N ASN A 115 7.74 7.88 17.65
CA ASN A 115 6.28 7.74 17.67
C ASN A 115 5.84 6.51 16.87
N PHE A 116 4.88 5.77 17.41
CA PHE A 116 4.35 4.54 16.84
C PHE A 116 2.82 4.55 16.90
N ALA A 117 2.20 3.65 16.14
CA ALA A 117 0.79 3.33 16.28
C ALA A 117 0.67 2.02 17.08
N LEU A 118 -0.11 2.04 18.16
CA LEU A 118 -0.46 0.87 18.95
C LEU A 118 -1.90 0.48 18.62
N LYS A 119 -2.06 -0.63 17.89
CA LYS A 119 -3.37 -1.25 17.71
C LYS A 119 -3.66 -2.16 18.90
N VAL A 120 -4.81 -1.98 19.52
CA VAL A 120 -5.25 -2.71 20.72
C VAL A 120 -6.53 -3.45 20.41
N VAL A 121 -6.47 -4.76 20.54
CA VAL A 121 -7.59 -5.70 20.34
C VAL A 121 -8.01 -6.22 21.71
N ASP A 122 -9.29 -6.11 22.02
CA ASP A 122 -9.91 -6.64 23.24
C ASP A 122 -10.56 -7.99 22.92
N LYS A 123 -9.91 -9.10 23.30
CA LYS A 123 -10.34 -10.46 22.96
C LYS A 123 -11.70 -10.80 23.54
N ASP A 124 -12.04 -10.27 24.72
CA ASP A 124 -13.30 -10.56 25.41
C ASP A 124 -14.50 -9.90 24.71
N LEU A 125 -14.26 -8.85 23.91
CA LEU A 125 -15.30 -8.15 23.15
C LEU A 125 -15.51 -8.71 21.73
N LEU A 126 -14.68 -9.66 21.29
CA LEU A 126 -14.74 -10.22 19.94
C LEU A 126 -15.45 -11.57 19.92
N SER A 127 -16.23 -11.80 18.85
CA SER A 127 -16.71 -13.14 18.53
C SER A 127 -15.54 -14.04 18.09
N ALA A 128 -15.70 -15.36 18.16
CA ALA A 128 -14.68 -16.32 17.73
C ALA A 128 -14.19 -16.07 16.29
N LYS A 129 -15.10 -15.69 15.38
CA LYS A 129 -14.78 -15.32 13.99
C LYS A 129 -13.89 -14.07 13.92
N LYS A 130 -14.23 -13.01 14.66
CA LYS A 130 -13.42 -11.79 14.70
C LYS A 130 -12.06 -12.01 15.39
N LEU A 131 -12.02 -12.87 16.41
CA LEU A 131 -10.77 -13.25 17.07
C LEU A 131 -9.83 -13.99 16.11
N SER A 132 -10.37 -14.90 15.29
CA SER A 132 -9.60 -15.57 14.23
C SER A 132 -9.05 -14.57 13.20
N HIS A 133 -9.83 -13.55 12.82
CA HIS A 133 -9.33 -12.48 11.95
C HIS A 133 -8.21 -11.67 12.61
N ALA A 134 -8.32 -11.36 13.91
CA ALA A 134 -7.29 -10.63 14.64
C ALA A 134 -5.97 -11.40 14.74
N GLU A 135 -6.04 -12.72 14.97
CA GLU A 135 -4.85 -13.58 14.93
C GLU A 135 -4.24 -13.68 13.52
N THR A 136 -5.09 -13.81 12.50
CA THR A 136 -4.63 -13.81 11.09
C THR A 136 -3.93 -12.50 10.73
N GLU A 137 -4.47 -11.35 11.13
CA GLU A 137 -3.83 -10.05 10.95
C GLU A 137 -2.46 -10.01 11.64
N ALA A 138 -2.37 -10.45 12.89
CA ALA A 138 -1.12 -10.46 13.64
C ALA A 138 -0.05 -11.34 12.96
N GLU A 139 -0.44 -12.51 12.43
CA GLU A 139 0.44 -13.37 11.64
C GLU A 139 0.92 -12.71 10.35
N ILE A 140 0.00 -12.06 9.61
CA ILE A 140 0.33 -11.35 8.38
C ILE A 140 1.34 -10.24 8.69
N LEU A 141 1.03 -9.36 9.64
CA LEU A 141 1.92 -8.27 10.07
C LEU A 141 3.29 -8.77 10.52
N HIS A 142 3.34 -9.95 11.16
CA HIS A 142 4.60 -10.59 11.53
C HIS A 142 5.41 -11.11 10.33
N ALA A 143 4.78 -11.42 9.19
CA ALA A 143 5.48 -11.87 7.99
C ALA A 143 6.01 -10.71 7.13
N LEU A 144 5.44 -9.50 7.25
CA LEU A 144 5.75 -8.39 6.32
C LEU A 144 7.17 -7.83 6.49
N ASP A 145 7.83 -7.62 5.36
CA ASP A 145 9.13 -6.95 5.22
C ASP A 145 9.16 -6.17 3.89
N HIS A 146 8.45 -5.04 3.85
CA HIS A 146 8.25 -4.28 2.61
C HIS A 146 8.12 -2.77 2.87
N PRO A 147 8.70 -1.87 2.04
CA PRO A 147 8.75 -0.43 2.32
C PRO A 147 7.41 0.30 2.38
N PHE A 148 6.39 -0.24 1.70
CA PHE A 148 5.03 0.33 1.63
C PHE A 148 4.01 -0.46 2.46
N LEU A 149 4.49 -1.35 3.33
CA LEU A 149 3.69 -2.11 4.28
C LEU A 149 4.18 -1.83 5.71
N PRO A 150 3.33 -1.99 6.73
CA PRO A 150 3.69 -1.70 8.11
C PRO A 150 4.69 -2.73 8.64
N THR A 151 5.63 -2.24 9.43
CA THR A 151 6.54 -3.06 10.24
C THR A 151 5.87 -3.37 11.57
N LEU A 152 5.80 -4.64 11.95
CA LEU A 152 5.46 -5.04 13.32
C LEU A 152 6.73 -4.99 14.19
N TYR A 153 6.79 -4.01 15.09
CA TYR A 153 7.91 -3.84 16.02
C TYR A 153 7.81 -4.78 17.22
N ALA A 154 6.59 -4.97 17.74
CA ALA A 154 6.32 -5.89 18.84
C ALA A 154 4.83 -6.28 18.83
N ARG A 155 4.55 -7.54 19.21
CA ARG A 155 3.24 -7.98 19.70
C ARG A 155 3.35 -8.20 21.20
N ILE A 156 2.46 -7.55 21.95
CA ILE A 156 2.38 -7.62 23.41
C ILE A 156 0.99 -8.12 23.79
N ASP A 157 0.91 -9.29 24.38
CA ASP A 157 -0.34 -9.87 24.90
C ASP A 157 -0.38 -9.71 26.42
N VAL A 158 -1.46 -9.09 26.92
CA VAL A 158 -1.65 -8.78 28.34
C VAL A 158 -3.11 -8.95 28.73
N SER A 159 -3.42 -9.89 29.63
CA SER A 159 -4.80 -10.23 29.98
C SER A 159 -5.62 -10.59 28.72
N HIS A 160 -6.80 -10.01 28.52
CA HIS A 160 -7.60 -10.12 27.30
C HIS A 160 -7.17 -9.16 26.17
N TYR A 161 -6.09 -8.39 26.31
CA TYR A 161 -5.63 -7.48 25.25
C TYR A 161 -4.51 -8.08 24.40
N THR A 162 -4.61 -7.94 23.08
CA THR A 162 -3.47 -8.04 22.16
C THR A 162 -3.12 -6.65 21.64
N CYS A 163 -1.87 -6.26 21.80
CA CYS A 163 -1.34 -4.99 21.35
C CYS A 163 -0.32 -5.21 20.23
N LEU A 164 -0.54 -4.59 19.07
CA LEU A 164 0.36 -4.63 17.91
C LEU A 164 1.00 -3.23 17.75
N LEU A 165 2.31 -3.16 17.97
CA LEU A 165 3.08 -1.93 17.82
C LEU A 165 3.62 -1.84 16.38
N ILE A 166 3.14 -0.86 15.63
CA ILE A 166 3.42 -0.70 14.20
C ILE A 166 3.85 0.74 13.86
N ASP A 167 4.28 0.94 12.61
CA ASP A 167 4.65 2.25 12.07
C ASP A 167 3.52 3.29 12.22
N TYR A 168 3.87 4.51 12.62
CA TYR A 168 2.94 5.65 12.63
C TYR A 168 3.10 6.50 11.37
N CYS A 169 1.99 6.74 10.68
CA CYS A 169 1.92 7.61 9.50
C CYS A 169 1.35 8.99 9.88
N SER A 170 2.22 10.00 9.95
CA SER A 170 1.85 11.37 10.37
C SER A 170 1.10 12.17 9.30
N GLY A 171 1.15 11.75 8.03
CA GLY A 171 0.49 12.42 6.90
C GLY A 171 -1.02 12.18 6.82
N GLY A 172 -1.58 11.30 7.66
CA GLY A 172 -2.99 10.89 7.58
C GLY A 172 -3.22 9.90 6.43
N ASP A 173 -4.46 9.78 5.97
CA ASP A 173 -4.87 8.91 4.87
C ASP A 173 -4.98 9.63 3.51
N LEU A 174 -4.88 8.85 2.43
CA LEU A 174 -4.96 9.35 1.06
C LEU A 174 -6.36 9.89 0.73
N HIS A 175 -7.43 9.36 1.33
CA HIS A 175 -8.79 9.91 1.21
C HIS A 175 -8.85 11.37 1.69
N SER A 176 -8.23 11.68 2.83
CA SER A 176 -8.14 13.01 3.40
C SER A 176 -7.29 13.95 2.55
N LEU A 177 -6.24 13.44 1.89
CA LEU A 177 -5.48 14.21 0.90
C LEU A 177 -6.33 14.50 -0.34
N LEU A 178 -7.04 13.50 -0.85
CA LEU A 178 -7.91 13.58 -2.02
C LEU A 178 -8.98 14.68 -1.84
N ARG A 179 -9.66 14.70 -0.68
CA ARG A 179 -10.66 15.73 -0.33
C ARG A 179 -10.13 17.15 -0.16
N ARG A 180 -8.81 17.34 -0.10
CA ARG A 180 -8.18 18.67 -0.09
C ARG A 180 -7.86 19.17 -1.50
N GLN A 181 -7.98 18.30 -2.51
CA GLN A 181 -7.72 18.67 -3.90
C GLN A 181 -8.96 19.27 -4.56
N PRO A 182 -8.77 20.14 -5.56
CA PRO A 182 -9.85 20.58 -6.44
C PRO A 182 -10.58 19.37 -7.06
N GLY A 183 -11.91 19.37 -6.97
CA GLY A 183 -12.74 18.28 -7.51
C GLY A 183 -12.52 16.91 -6.85
N ASN A 184 -11.89 16.87 -5.66
CA ASN A 184 -11.50 15.63 -4.98
C ASN A 184 -10.69 14.68 -5.87
N ARG A 185 -9.83 15.20 -6.74
CA ARG A 185 -9.02 14.39 -7.66
C ARG A 185 -7.55 14.76 -7.61
N LEU A 186 -6.69 13.81 -7.92
CA LEU A 186 -5.25 14.02 -8.07
C LEU A 186 -4.89 14.23 -9.55
N PRO A 187 -3.85 15.04 -9.84
CA PRO A 187 -3.22 15.06 -11.15
C PRO A 187 -2.77 13.65 -11.57
N LEU A 188 -2.79 13.35 -12.88
CA LEU A 188 -2.48 12.00 -13.39
C LEU A 188 -1.12 11.50 -12.90
N ALA A 189 -0.10 12.36 -12.92
CA ALA A 189 1.23 12.00 -12.44
C ALA A 189 1.26 11.59 -10.95
N ALA A 190 0.47 12.27 -10.10
CA ALA A 190 0.36 11.95 -8.68
C ALA A 190 -0.45 10.66 -8.45
N ALA A 191 -1.56 10.48 -9.16
CA ALA A 191 -2.34 9.25 -9.12
C ALA A 191 -1.51 8.04 -9.57
N ARG A 192 -0.76 8.17 -10.67
CA ARG A 192 0.18 7.15 -11.17
C ARG A 192 1.26 6.81 -10.14
N PHE A 193 1.82 7.82 -9.45
CA PHE A 193 2.81 7.62 -8.40
C PHE A 193 2.25 6.76 -7.26
N PHE A 194 1.13 7.17 -6.64
CA PHE A 194 0.55 6.43 -5.52
C PHE A 194 0.05 5.04 -5.94
N ALA A 195 -0.55 4.92 -7.13
CA ALA A 195 -0.96 3.62 -7.68
C ALA A 195 0.23 2.68 -7.89
N ALA A 196 1.39 3.19 -8.33
CA ALA A 196 2.58 2.37 -8.49
C ALA A 196 3.13 1.83 -7.16
N GLU A 197 3.10 2.64 -6.08
CA GLU A 197 3.53 2.17 -4.76
C GLU A 197 2.58 1.13 -4.18
N VAL A 198 1.26 1.35 -4.32
CA VAL A 198 0.23 0.39 -3.93
C VAL A 198 0.37 -0.91 -4.72
N LEU A 199 0.65 -0.84 -6.03
CA LEU A 199 0.83 -2.02 -6.88
C LEU A 199 1.98 -2.91 -6.38
N VAL A 200 3.12 -2.33 -6.02
CA VAL A 200 4.26 -3.10 -5.51
C VAL A 200 3.97 -3.67 -4.12
N ALA A 201 3.18 -2.96 -3.29
CA ALA A 201 2.72 -3.48 -2.02
C ALA A 201 1.78 -4.70 -2.18
N LEU A 202 0.83 -4.64 -3.13
CA LEU A 202 -0.07 -5.74 -3.45
C LEU A 202 0.68 -6.95 -4.05
N GLU A 203 1.61 -6.72 -4.97
CA GLU A 203 2.47 -7.76 -5.53
C GLU A 203 3.19 -8.55 -4.43
N TYR A 204 3.76 -7.85 -3.45
CA TYR A 204 4.43 -8.48 -2.32
C TYR A 204 3.46 -9.31 -1.47
N LEU A 205 2.27 -8.78 -1.16
CA LEU A 205 1.24 -9.53 -0.43
C LEU A 205 0.82 -10.79 -1.18
N HIS A 206 0.57 -10.68 -2.48
CA HIS A 206 0.19 -11.81 -3.34
C HIS A 206 1.28 -12.87 -3.40
N ALA A 207 2.56 -12.46 -3.46
CA ALA A 207 3.70 -13.36 -3.41
C ALA A 207 3.85 -14.09 -2.05
N LEU A 208 3.33 -13.52 -0.96
CA LEU A 208 3.22 -14.16 0.35
C LEU A 208 1.92 -14.97 0.53
N GLY A 209 1.04 -14.99 -0.47
CA GLY A 209 -0.23 -15.70 -0.41
C GLY A 209 -1.33 -14.93 0.34
N VAL A 210 -1.17 -13.61 0.50
CA VAL A 210 -2.12 -12.75 1.19
C VAL A 210 -2.97 -12.00 0.18
N VAL A 211 -4.29 -12.18 0.24
CA VAL A 211 -5.28 -11.36 -0.48
C VAL A 211 -5.76 -10.26 0.45
N TYR A 212 -5.67 -8.99 0.02
CA TYR A 212 -5.83 -7.82 0.89
C TYR A 212 -7.31 -7.44 1.15
N ARG A 213 -8.14 -7.45 0.10
CA ARG A 213 -9.62 -7.30 0.10
C ARG A 213 -10.22 -5.98 0.60
N ASP A 214 -9.44 -5.05 1.15
CA ASP A 214 -9.96 -3.74 1.59
C ASP A 214 -9.12 -2.56 1.08
N LEU A 215 -8.74 -2.61 -0.20
CA LEU A 215 -8.10 -1.46 -0.85
C LEU A 215 -9.09 -0.33 -1.06
N LYS A 216 -8.75 0.83 -0.49
CA LYS A 216 -9.44 2.12 -0.64
C LYS A 216 -8.54 3.26 -0.12
N PRO A 217 -8.73 4.52 -0.54
CA PRO A 217 -7.89 5.65 -0.12
C PRO A 217 -7.83 5.87 1.40
N GLU A 218 -8.85 5.42 2.16
CA GLU A 218 -8.86 5.48 3.63
C GLU A 218 -7.82 4.56 4.27
N ASN A 219 -7.51 3.43 3.62
CA ASN A 219 -6.55 2.43 4.12
C ASN A 219 -5.13 2.62 3.54
N VAL A 220 -4.92 3.66 2.74
CA VAL A 220 -3.61 4.06 2.22
C VAL A 220 -3.12 5.25 3.02
N LEU A 221 -2.24 5.02 3.98
CA LEU A 221 -1.68 6.06 4.85
C LEU A 221 -0.48 6.75 4.20
N LEU A 222 -0.23 8.00 4.60
CA LEU A 222 0.87 8.83 4.13
C LEU A 222 1.94 8.97 5.23
N ARG A 223 3.15 8.52 4.91
CA ARG A 223 4.32 8.65 5.78
C ARG A 223 4.85 10.08 5.78
N GLU A 224 5.71 10.41 6.75
CA GLU A 224 6.33 11.75 6.86
C GLU A 224 7.18 12.14 5.63
N ASP A 225 7.73 11.14 4.94
CA ASP A 225 8.52 11.34 3.71
C ASP A 225 7.66 11.51 2.45
N GLY A 226 6.33 11.34 2.54
CA GLY A 226 5.37 11.51 1.46
C GLY A 226 5.03 10.22 0.68
N HIS A 227 5.66 9.08 1.05
CA HIS A 227 5.36 7.77 0.48
C HIS A 227 4.16 7.10 1.17
N VAL A 228 3.53 6.14 0.50
CA VAL A 228 2.39 5.42 1.08
C VAL A 228 2.82 4.32 2.07
N MET A 229 1.86 3.91 2.88
CA MET A 229 1.88 2.67 3.64
C MET A 229 0.44 2.12 3.70
N LEU A 230 0.23 0.86 3.30
CA LEU A 230 -1.07 0.22 3.50
C LEU A 230 -1.33 -0.01 4.99
N SER A 231 -2.60 0.03 5.38
CA SER A 231 -3.05 -0.25 6.75
C SER A 231 -4.30 -1.12 6.75
N ASP A 232 -4.76 -1.55 7.93
CA ASP A 232 -6.01 -2.32 8.09
C ASP A 232 -6.00 -3.67 7.35
N PHE A 233 -5.44 -4.69 8.01
CA PHE A 233 -5.33 -6.05 7.48
C PHE A 233 -6.43 -6.97 8.03
N ASP A 234 -7.48 -6.40 8.67
CA ASP A 234 -8.57 -7.11 9.36
C ASP A 234 -9.39 -8.02 8.43
N LEU A 235 -9.39 -7.69 7.14
CA LEU A 235 -10.13 -8.40 6.11
C LEU A 235 -9.20 -9.23 5.20
N CYS A 236 -7.90 -9.31 5.49
CA CYS A 236 -7.00 -10.13 4.69
C CYS A 236 -7.33 -11.62 4.82
N PHE A 237 -6.91 -12.38 3.82
CA PHE A 237 -7.02 -13.84 3.82
C PHE A 237 -5.72 -14.46 3.30
N LYS A 238 -5.32 -15.59 3.88
CA LYS A 238 -4.12 -16.35 3.49
C LYS A 238 -4.50 -17.54 2.62
N ALA A 239 -3.74 -17.76 1.56
CA ALA A 239 -3.84 -18.88 0.65
C ALA A 239 -2.44 -19.37 0.28
N ASP A 240 -2.37 -20.57 -0.28
CA ASP A 240 -1.10 -21.09 -0.79
C ASP A 240 -0.69 -20.39 -2.09
N VAL A 241 0.61 -20.24 -2.27
CA VAL A 241 1.22 -19.68 -3.49
C VAL A 241 1.94 -20.78 -4.24
N ALA A 242 1.67 -20.88 -5.54
CA ALA A 242 2.44 -21.72 -6.45
C ALA A 242 3.31 -20.82 -7.34
N PRO A 243 4.55 -20.50 -6.93
CA PRO A 243 5.44 -19.67 -7.75
C PRO A 243 5.76 -20.39 -9.06
N SER A 244 5.73 -19.65 -10.15
CA SER A 244 6.01 -20.15 -11.50
C SER A 244 7.00 -19.24 -12.23
N LEU A 245 7.83 -19.85 -13.08
CA LEU A 245 8.73 -19.14 -13.97
C LEU A 245 8.25 -19.35 -15.40
N ASN A 246 7.64 -18.32 -15.97
CA ASN A 246 7.07 -18.37 -17.29
C ASN A 246 8.05 -17.79 -18.31
N ASN A 247 8.45 -18.60 -19.29
CA ASN A 247 9.34 -18.16 -20.35
C ASN A 247 8.53 -17.66 -21.55
N PHE A 248 8.79 -16.44 -22.01
CA PHE A 248 8.17 -15.92 -23.22
C PHE A 248 9.19 -15.28 -24.16
N LEU A 249 8.87 -15.29 -25.45
CA LEU A 249 9.64 -14.60 -26.47
C LEU A 249 9.26 -13.12 -26.45
N ALA A 250 10.15 -12.28 -25.96
CA ALA A 250 9.94 -10.83 -26.00
C ALA A 250 10.32 -10.30 -27.39
N HIS A 251 9.33 -9.86 -28.15
CA HIS A 251 9.57 -9.11 -29.39
C HIS A 251 9.86 -7.65 -29.05
N LYS A 252 11.11 -7.22 -29.20
CA LYS A 252 11.44 -5.79 -29.19
C LYS A 252 10.89 -5.18 -30.48
N ARG A 253 9.82 -4.39 -30.40
CA ARG A 253 9.50 -3.42 -31.45
C ARG A 253 10.65 -2.40 -31.51
N SER A 254 11.58 -2.57 -32.45
CA SER A 254 12.53 -1.52 -32.79
C SER A 254 11.75 -0.31 -33.29
N LYS A 255 11.94 0.86 -32.66
CA LYS A 255 11.43 2.12 -33.21
C LYS A 255 11.99 2.27 -34.64
N PRO A 256 11.17 2.59 -35.66
CA PRO A 256 11.70 2.84 -36.99
C PRO A 256 12.64 4.03 -36.92
N HIS A 257 13.93 3.80 -37.22
CA HIS A 257 14.91 4.86 -37.36
C HIS A 257 14.57 5.62 -38.65
N VAL A 258 13.96 6.81 -38.52
CA VAL A 258 13.84 7.74 -39.64
C VAL A 258 15.19 8.48 -39.75
N GLY A 259 16.13 7.87 -40.47
CA GLY A 259 17.34 8.55 -40.95
C GLY A 259 17.07 9.21 -42.30
N PRO A 260 17.77 10.31 -42.65
CA PRO A 260 17.58 10.97 -43.94
C PRO A 260 18.01 10.03 -45.07
N ARG A 261 17.09 9.82 -46.03
CA ARG A 261 17.31 9.00 -47.23
C ARG A 261 18.40 9.65 -48.09
N ASN A 262 19.47 8.92 -48.34
CA ASN A 262 20.30 9.01 -49.54
C ASN A 262 21.09 7.70 -49.72
N GLY A 263 20.87 6.97 -50.82
CA GLY A 263 21.82 5.97 -51.33
C GLY A 263 21.33 4.51 -51.41
N CYS A 264 21.55 3.91 -52.58
CA CYS A 264 21.14 2.59 -53.08
C CYS A 264 21.57 1.35 -52.28
N PHE A 265 20.77 0.28 -52.41
CA PHE A 265 21.05 -1.16 -52.18
C PHE A 265 21.79 -1.58 -50.91
N SER A 266 21.04 -1.97 -49.87
CA SER A 266 21.44 -3.06 -48.96
C SER A 266 20.20 -3.71 -48.33
N TYR A 267 20.04 -5.01 -48.58
CA TYR A 267 19.04 -5.87 -47.96
C TYR A 267 19.46 -6.11 -46.50
N ASN A 268 19.18 -5.14 -45.62
CA ASN A 268 19.35 -5.35 -44.18
C ASN A 268 18.11 -6.03 -43.65
N GLY A 269 18.09 -7.37 -43.71
CA GLY A 269 17.21 -8.18 -42.89
C GLY A 269 17.45 -7.81 -41.43
N SER A 270 16.50 -7.09 -40.83
CA SER A 270 16.48 -6.86 -39.39
C SER A 270 16.35 -8.21 -38.71
N ARG A 271 17.46 -8.78 -38.23
CA ARG A 271 17.44 -9.92 -37.32
C ARG A 271 16.68 -9.47 -36.06
N GLU A 272 15.39 -9.78 -36.00
CA GLU A 272 14.62 -9.76 -34.77
C GLU A 272 15.32 -10.71 -33.81
N ARG A 273 16.07 -10.13 -32.87
CA ARG A 273 16.75 -10.90 -31.84
C ARG A 273 15.70 -11.26 -30.81
N GLU A 274 15.01 -12.39 -31.03
CA GLU A 274 14.14 -13.00 -30.05
C GLU A 274 14.94 -13.20 -28.76
N LYS A 275 14.53 -12.49 -27.71
CA LYS A 275 15.12 -12.66 -26.38
C LYS A 275 14.12 -13.46 -25.56
N LEU A 276 14.53 -14.66 -25.15
CA LEU A 276 13.82 -15.40 -24.11
C LEU A 276 13.88 -14.56 -22.83
N VAL A 277 12.72 -14.18 -22.31
CA VAL A 277 12.59 -13.50 -21.02
C VAL A 277 11.83 -14.44 -20.10
N ALA A 278 12.46 -14.80 -19.00
CA ALA A 278 11.85 -15.54 -17.92
C ALA A 278 11.14 -14.54 -16.98
N GLU A 279 9.89 -14.83 -16.64
CA GLU A 279 9.04 -13.99 -15.80
C GLU A 279 8.59 -14.78 -14.58
N PHE A 280 8.94 -14.28 -13.40
CA PHE A 280 8.51 -14.87 -12.14
C PHE A 280 7.11 -14.39 -11.81
N VAL A 281 6.19 -15.31 -11.53
CA VAL A 281 4.81 -15.02 -11.11
C VAL A 281 4.55 -15.80 -9.83
N ALA A 282 4.17 -15.09 -8.78
CA ALA A 282 3.80 -15.66 -7.48
C ALA A 282 2.49 -15.03 -7.05
N GLU A 283 1.40 -15.77 -7.25
CA GLU A 283 0.04 -15.34 -6.97
C GLU A 283 -0.65 -16.39 -6.08
N PRO A 284 -1.61 -15.99 -5.22
CA PRO A 284 -2.38 -16.91 -4.39
C PRO A 284 -3.42 -17.66 -5.24
N VAL A 285 -2.97 -18.55 -6.13
CA VAL A 285 -3.81 -19.26 -7.11
C VAL A 285 -4.81 -20.22 -6.48
N THR A 286 -4.59 -20.65 -5.23
CA THR A 286 -5.53 -21.47 -4.46
C THR A 286 -6.50 -20.65 -3.63
N ALA A 287 -6.42 -19.31 -3.67
CA ALA A 287 -7.33 -18.47 -2.90
C ALA A 287 -8.78 -18.70 -3.33
N PHE A 288 -9.58 -19.14 -2.36
CA PHE A 288 -11.02 -19.26 -2.52
C PHE A 288 -11.70 -18.95 -1.19
N SER A 289 -12.53 -17.91 -1.17
CA SER A 289 -13.34 -17.54 -0.01
C SER A 289 -14.78 -17.26 -0.44
N ARG A 290 -15.74 -17.58 0.43
CA ARG A 290 -17.17 -17.26 0.26
C ARG A 290 -17.61 -16.03 1.07
N SER A 291 -16.72 -15.44 1.86
CA SER A 291 -17.06 -14.30 2.71
C SER A 291 -17.21 -13.02 1.89
N CYS A 292 -18.40 -12.40 1.91
CA CYS A 292 -18.60 -11.08 1.32
C CYS A 292 -18.12 -10.00 2.32
N VAL A 293 -16.92 -9.48 2.11
CA VAL A 293 -16.29 -8.44 2.96
C VAL A 293 -15.73 -7.31 2.11
N GLY A 294 -15.52 -6.15 2.73
CA GLY A 294 -14.95 -4.97 2.09
C GLY A 294 -15.94 -3.81 1.98
N THR A 295 -15.48 -2.72 1.38
CA THR A 295 -16.29 -1.51 1.18
C THR A 295 -17.16 -1.64 -0.07
N HIS A 296 -18.47 -1.40 0.05
CA HIS A 296 -19.46 -1.64 -1.01
C HIS A 296 -19.07 -1.09 -2.40
N GLU A 297 -18.47 0.10 -2.46
CA GLU A 297 -18.07 0.76 -3.72
C GLU A 297 -16.84 0.11 -4.40
N TYR A 298 -16.12 -0.74 -3.66
CA TYR A 298 -14.89 -1.42 -4.07
C TYR A 298 -15.08 -2.93 -4.31
N LEU A 299 -16.27 -3.48 -4.00
CA LEU A 299 -16.54 -4.90 -4.16
C LEU A 299 -16.49 -5.34 -5.63
N ALA A 300 -15.83 -6.47 -5.89
CA ALA A 300 -15.82 -7.10 -7.19
C ALA A 300 -17.15 -7.81 -7.51
N PRO A 301 -17.55 -7.96 -8.78
CA PRO A 301 -18.83 -8.59 -9.14
C PRO A 301 -18.99 -10.03 -8.62
N GLU A 302 -17.90 -10.79 -8.53
CA GLU A 302 -17.89 -12.15 -7.99
C GLU A 302 -18.14 -12.23 -6.48
N LEU A 303 -17.75 -11.19 -5.73
CA LEU A 303 -18.08 -11.03 -4.30
C LEU A 303 -19.58 -10.74 -4.11
N VAL A 304 -20.14 -9.87 -4.97
CA VAL A 304 -21.57 -9.53 -4.94
C VAL A 304 -22.44 -10.74 -5.30
N SER A 305 -21.96 -11.59 -6.20
CA SER A 305 -22.69 -12.77 -6.68
C SER A 305 -22.66 -13.96 -5.71
N GLY A 306 -21.80 -13.95 -4.69
CA GLY A 306 -21.72 -15.03 -3.69
C GLY A 306 -21.09 -16.35 -4.17
N ASN A 307 -20.62 -16.42 -5.43
CA ASN A 307 -20.07 -17.64 -6.05
C ASN A 307 -18.69 -18.06 -5.51
N GLY A 308 -18.13 -17.28 -4.58
CA GLY A 308 -16.76 -17.39 -4.11
C GLY A 308 -15.81 -16.54 -4.95
N HIS A 309 -14.68 -16.17 -4.35
CA HIS A 309 -13.71 -15.26 -4.95
C HIS A 309 -12.28 -15.66 -4.61
N GLY A 310 -11.35 -15.33 -5.52
CA GLY A 310 -9.91 -15.50 -5.33
C GLY A 310 -9.16 -14.16 -5.27
N ASN A 311 -7.87 -14.17 -5.59
CA ASN A 311 -6.98 -13.00 -5.58
C ASN A 311 -7.41 -11.87 -6.56
N GLY A 312 -8.17 -12.20 -7.61
CA GLY A 312 -8.63 -11.24 -8.63
C GLY A 312 -9.45 -10.05 -8.09
N VAL A 313 -9.98 -10.14 -6.87
CA VAL A 313 -10.74 -9.05 -6.22
C VAL A 313 -9.85 -7.84 -5.91
N ASP A 314 -8.57 -8.06 -5.61
CA ASP A 314 -7.63 -6.97 -5.35
C ASP A 314 -7.32 -6.19 -6.63
N TRP A 315 -7.25 -6.87 -7.78
CA TRP A 315 -7.07 -6.21 -9.08
C TRP A 315 -8.30 -5.38 -9.48
N TRP A 316 -9.50 -5.85 -9.16
CA TRP A 316 -10.71 -5.04 -9.32
C TRP A 316 -10.67 -3.79 -8.42
N ALA A 317 -10.39 -3.98 -7.12
CA ALA A 317 -10.30 -2.88 -6.16
C ALA A 317 -9.21 -1.87 -6.57
N PHE A 318 -8.11 -2.33 -7.17
CA PHE A 318 -7.06 -1.48 -7.74
C PHE A 318 -7.55 -0.63 -8.92
N GLY A 319 -8.40 -1.20 -9.79
CA GLY A 319 -9.08 -0.44 -10.85
C GLY A 319 -10.01 0.65 -10.30
N VAL A 320 -10.82 0.32 -9.29
CA VAL A 320 -11.69 1.29 -8.59
C VAL A 320 -10.84 2.38 -7.92
N PHE A 321 -9.75 2.00 -7.28
CA PHE A 321 -8.82 2.91 -6.61
C PHE A 321 -8.23 3.94 -7.58
N ILE A 322 -7.68 3.50 -8.73
CA ILE A 322 -7.13 4.42 -9.74
C ILE A 322 -8.22 5.35 -10.26
N TYR A 323 -9.43 4.83 -10.53
CA TYR A 323 -10.56 5.65 -10.96
C TYR A 323 -10.89 6.73 -9.91
N GLU A 324 -10.98 6.37 -8.63
CA GLU A 324 -11.30 7.35 -7.58
C GLU A 324 -10.22 8.43 -7.45
N LEU A 325 -8.93 8.07 -7.55
CA LEU A 325 -7.85 9.06 -7.53
C LEU A 325 -7.96 10.08 -8.67
N LEU A 326 -8.40 9.67 -9.86
CA LEU A 326 -8.47 10.54 -11.05
C LEU A 326 -9.79 11.30 -11.18
N TYR A 327 -10.89 10.72 -10.73
CA TYR A 327 -12.25 11.23 -10.96
C TYR A 327 -12.95 11.71 -9.68
N GLY A 328 -12.39 11.45 -8.49
CA GLY A 328 -12.90 11.90 -7.19
C GLY A 328 -14.21 11.25 -6.73
N THR A 329 -14.64 10.22 -7.44
CA THR A 329 -15.78 9.34 -7.11
C THR A 329 -15.45 7.93 -7.55
N THR A 330 -16.16 6.93 -7.03
CA THR A 330 -16.05 5.55 -7.53
C THR A 330 -16.90 5.36 -8.81
N PRO A 331 -16.55 4.42 -9.70
CA PRO A 331 -17.17 4.29 -11.02
C PRO A 331 -18.60 3.74 -10.99
N PHE A 332 -18.97 3.00 -9.93
CA PHE A 332 -20.25 2.31 -9.82
C PHE A 332 -21.17 2.89 -8.73
N LYS A 333 -20.80 4.02 -8.11
CA LYS A 333 -21.58 4.66 -7.04
C LYS A 333 -23.03 4.88 -7.48
N GLY A 334 -23.97 4.30 -6.73
CA GLY A 334 -25.40 4.53 -6.88
C GLY A 334 -25.97 5.44 -5.79
N CYS A 335 -27.24 5.80 -5.91
CA CYS A 335 -27.93 6.59 -4.88
C CYS A 335 -28.19 5.80 -3.57
N SER A 336 -28.06 4.47 -3.61
CA SER A 336 -28.13 3.59 -2.44
C SER A 336 -27.05 2.50 -2.50
N LYS A 337 -26.88 1.74 -1.42
CA LYS A 337 -25.99 0.58 -1.38
C LYS A 337 -26.41 -0.47 -2.41
N GLU A 338 -27.69 -0.78 -2.46
CA GLU A 338 -28.30 -1.73 -3.40
C GLU A 338 -28.15 -1.23 -4.85
N GLY A 339 -28.31 0.08 -5.07
CA GLY A 339 -28.05 0.70 -6.36
C GLY A 339 -26.58 0.57 -6.79
N THR A 340 -25.65 0.71 -5.85
CA THR A 340 -24.21 0.52 -6.10
C THR A 340 -23.90 -0.93 -6.46
N LEU A 341 -24.40 -1.89 -5.67
CA LEU A 341 -24.22 -3.32 -5.95
C LEU A 341 -24.84 -3.73 -7.29
N ARG A 342 -26.00 -3.17 -7.63
CA ARG A 342 -26.65 -3.37 -8.94
C ARG A 342 -25.79 -2.82 -10.08
N ASN A 343 -25.19 -1.64 -9.92
CA ASN A 343 -24.28 -1.08 -10.92
C ASN A 343 -23.05 -1.99 -11.11
N ILE A 344 -22.42 -2.43 -10.01
CA ILE A 344 -21.30 -3.38 -10.04
C ILE A 344 -21.69 -4.65 -10.81
N ALA A 345 -22.83 -5.26 -10.48
CA ALA A 345 -23.29 -6.50 -11.08
C ALA A 345 -23.72 -6.35 -12.56
N SER A 346 -24.36 -5.24 -12.94
CA SER A 346 -25.10 -5.15 -14.20
C SER A 346 -24.61 -4.11 -15.22
N SER A 347 -23.78 -3.12 -14.83
CA SER A 347 -23.23 -2.14 -15.79
C SER A 347 -22.38 -2.81 -16.86
N LYS A 348 -22.60 -2.49 -18.14
CA LYS A 348 -21.83 -3.09 -19.24
C LYS A 348 -20.40 -2.53 -19.30
N ASP A 349 -20.27 -1.22 -19.20
CA ASP A 349 -19.02 -0.49 -19.37
C ASP A 349 -18.79 0.52 -18.23
N VAL A 350 -17.53 0.85 -17.98
CA VAL A 350 -17.13 1.91 -17.05
C VAL A 350 -17.42 3.25 -17.70
N ARG A 351 -18.14 4.13 -16.99
CA ARG A 351 -18.41 5.48 -17.48
C ARG A 351 -17.35 6.43 -16.96
N PHE A 352 -16.66 7.12 -17.86
CA PHE A 352 -15.73 8.19 -17.52
C PHE A 352 -16.41 9.53 -17.64
N VAL A 353 -16.49 10.27 -16.53
CA VAL A 353 -17.05 11.62 -16.53
C VAL A 353 -16.10 12.54 -17.30
N HIS A 354 -16.60 13.24 -18.33
CA HIS A 354 -15.82 14.24 -19.04
C HIS A 354 -15.47 15.38 -18.10
N VAL A 355 -14.19 15.50 -17.79
CA VAL A 355 -13.65 16.66 -17.10
C VAL A 355 -13.33 17.71 -18.15
N ALA A 356 -13.94 18.90 -18.06
CA ALA A 356 -13.79 19.98 -19.04
C ALA A 356 -12.38 20.57 -19.15
N GLU A 357 -11.45 20.15 -18.27
CA GLU A 357 -10.04 20.51 -18.33
C GLU A 357 -9.34 19.56 -19.30
N SER A 358 -8.79 20.14 -20.39
CA SER A 358 -7.93 19.52 -21.42
C SER A 358 -7.33 18.18 -20.98
N GLU A 359 -7.66 17.10 -21.69
CA GLU A 359 -7.21 15.74 -21.36
C GLU A 359 -5.69 15.70 -21.15
N GLU A 360 -5.28 15.54 -19.90
CA GLU A 360 -3.88 15.45 -19.51
C GLU A 360 -3.20 14.32 -20.32
N PRO A 361 -2.03 14.55 -20.93
CA PRO A 361 -1.32 13.51 -21.68
C PRO A 361 -1.13 12.25 -20.84
N GLY A 362 -1.58 11.10 -21.35
CA GLY A 362 -1.58 9.83 -20.61
C GLY A 362 -2.95 9.39 -20.06
N MET A 363 -4.00 10.21 -20.20
CA MET A 363 -5.34 9.88 -19.72
C MET A 363 -5.97 8.70 -20.49
N CYS A 364 -5.68 8.57 -21.79
CA CYS A 364 -6.15 7.43 -22.58
C CYS A 364 -5.61 6.10 -22.04
N GLU A 365 -4.34 6.05 -21.69
CA GLU A 365 -3.66 4.90 -21.10
C GLU A 365 -4.19 4.58 -19.70
N ALA A 366 -4.60 5.61 -18.94
CA ALA A 366 -5.25 5.43 -17.64
C ALA A 366 -6.65 4.82 -17.78
N ARG A 367 -7.47 5.33 -18.72
CA ARG A 367 -8.81 4.77 -19.00
C ARG A 367 -8.71 3.32 -19.49
N ASP A 368 -7.81 3.04 -20.42
CA ASP A 368 -7.53 1.70 -20.94
C ASP A 368 -7.09 0.73 -19.82
N MET A 369 -6.27 1.18 -18.87
CA MET A 369 -5.93 0.38 -17.68
C MET A 369 -7.16 0.08 -16.83
N ILE A 370 -7.93 1.11 -16.50
CA ILE A 370 -9.13 0.98 -15.65
C ILE A 370 -10.13 0.03 -16.29
N GLU A 371 -10.40 0.15 -17.59
CA GLU A 371 -11.30 -0.74 -18.33
C GLU A 371 -10.85 -2.20 -18.25
N LYS A 372 -9.54 -2.47 -18.38
CA LYS A 372 -8.98 -3.82 -18.31
C LYS A 372 -8.96 -4.40 -16.89
N LEU A 373 -8.85 -3.56 -15.85
CA LEU A 373 -8.94 -3.98 -14.44
C LEU A 373 -10.40 -4.17 -13.99
N LEU A 374 -11.34 -3.42 -14.56
CA LEU A 374 -12.78 -3.48 -14.25
C LEU A 374 -13.56 -4.41 -15.19
N VAL A 375 -12.87 -5.41 -15.76
CA VAL A 375 -13.51 -6.52 -16.47
C VAL A 375 -14.19 -7.44 -15.46
N LYS A 376 -15.48 -7.72 -15.67
CA LYS A 376 -16.29 -8.51 -14.74
C LYS A 376 -15.85 -9.97 -14.63
N ASP A 377 -15.56 -10.62 -15.75
CA ASP A 377 -15.03 -12.00 -15.76
C ASP A 377 -13.59 -11.99 -15.26
N PRO A 378 -13.28 -12.57 -14.07
CA PRO A 378 -11.93 -12.57 -13.51
C PRO A 378 -10.90 -13.19 -14.46
N ARG A 379 -11.28 -14.14 -15.31
CA ARG A 379 -10.36 -14.81 -16.25
C ARG A 379 -9.83 -13.89 -17.36
N ARG A 380 -10.55 -12.80 -17.63
CA ARG A 380 -10.21 -11.79 -18.64
C ARG A 380 -9.68 -10.49 -18.03
N ARG A 381 -9.71 -10.39 -16.70
CA ARG A 381 -9.30 -9.21 -15.95
C ARG A 381 -7.78 -9.10 -15.92
N LEU A 382 -7.27 -7.89 -16.17
CA LEU A 382 -5.84 -7.60 -16.05
C LEU A 382 -5.35 -7.92 -14.64
N GLY A 383 -4.19 -8.56 -14.54
CA GLY A 383 -3.63 -9.04 -13.27
C GLY A 383 -4.00 -10.47 -12.90
N CYS A 384 -5.12 -11.01 -13.37
CA CYS A 384 -5.50 -12.40 -13.03
C CYS A 384 -4.67 -13.47 -13.77
N ALA A 385 -4.07 -13.14 -14.92
CA ALA A 385 -3.31 -14.10 -15.72
C ALA A 385 -1.83 -14.20 -15.30
N LYS A 386 -1.13 -13.07 -15.14
CA LYS A 386 0.29 -13.03 -14.74
C LYS A 386 0.57 -12.13 -13.53
N GLY A 387 -0.45 -11.89 -12.71
CA GLY A 387 -0.31 -11.11 -11.49
C GLY A 387 0.06 -9.65 -11.76
N ALA A 388 0.79 -9.08 -10.81
CA ALA A 388 1.29 -7.71 -10.90
C ALA A 388 2.11 -7.43 -12.17
N THR A 389 2.75 -8.43 -12.79
CA THR A 389 3.62 -8.20 -13.93
C THR A 389 2.87 -7.67 -15.16
N ASP A 390 1.69 -8.21 -15.46
CA ASP A 390 0.85 -7.69 -16.55
C ASP A 390 0.42 -6.24 -16.27
N VAL A 391 0.08 -5.93 -15.01
CA VAL A 391 -0.32 -4.59 -14.58
C VAL A 391 0.84 -3.61 -14.74
N LYS A 392 2.06 -3.99 -14.32
CA LYS A 392 3.29 -3.18 -14.41
C LYS A 392 3.73 -2.88 -15.85
N ARG A 393 3.39 -3.76 -16.80
CA ARG A 393 3.74 -3.61 -18.23
C ARG A 393 2.78 -2.71 -19.00
N HIS A 394 1.66 -2.34 -18.40
CA HIS A 394 0.67 -1.50 -19.05
C HIS A 394 1.22 -0.09 -19.32
N ALA A 395 0.82 0.52 -20.45
CA ALA A 395 1.30 1.83 -20.89
C ALA A 395 1.05 2.97 -19.87
N PHE A 396 0.05 2.80 -18.99
CA PHE A 396 -0.20 3.73 -17.89
C PHE A 396 1.01 3.91 -16.98
N PHE A 397 1.84 2.88 -16.80
CA PHE A 397 3.05 2.92 -15.98
C PHE A 397 4.35 3.09 -16.80
N ASP A 398 4.24 3.47 -18.08
CA ASP A 398 5.42 3.72 -18.91
C ASP A 398 6.36 4.75 -18.25
N GLY A 399 7.65 4.41 -18.23
CA GLY A 399 8.69 5.24 -17.61
C GLY A 399 8.95 4.97 -16.12
N ILE A 400 8.15 4.14 -15.45
CA ILE A 400 8.45 3.70 -14.08
C ILE A 400 9.61 2.71 -14.07
N LYS A 401 10.63 3.02 -13.27
CA LYS A 401 11.75 2.13 -12.96
C LYS A 401 11.44 1.41 -11.65
N TRP A 402 10.74 0.29 -11.73
CA TRP A 402 10.23 -0.46 -10.57
C TRP A 402 11.27 -0.70 -9.45
N PRO A 403 12.53 -1.09 -9.74
CA PRO A 403 13.54 -1.28 -8.68
C PRO A 403 13.89 -0.02 -7.88
N LEU A 404 13.57 1.16 -8.41
CA LEU A 404 13.89 2.46 -7.82
C LEU A 404 12.68 3.14 -7.18
N ILE A 405 11.50 2.50 -7.16
CA ILE A 405 10.23 3.13 -6.76
C ILE A 405 10.32 3.78 -5.37
N ARG A 406 11.00 3.13 -4.41
CA ARG A 406 11.22 3.65 -3.04
C ARG A 406 12.05 4.93 -3.00
N SER A 407 12.83 5.21 -4.04
CA SER A 407 13.72 6.37 -4.14
C SER A 407 13.11 7.50 -4.96
N TYR A 408 11.90 7.31 -5.52
CA TYR A 408 11.24 8.36 -6.28
C TYR A 408 10.83 9.49 -5.33
N ARG A 409 10.90 10.73 -5.83
CA ARG A 409 10.41 11.87 -5.07
C ARG A 409 8.87 11.87 -5.09
N PRO A 410 8.19 11.92 -3.93
CA PRO A 410 6.73 12.02 -3.91
C PRO A 410 6.22 13.28 -4.62
N PRO A 411 4.99 13.22 -5.19
CA PRO A 411 4.44 14.29 -5.99
C PRO A 411 4.17 15.55 -5.15
N GLU A 412 4.26 16.72 -5.77
CA GLU A 412 3.94 17.99 -5.12
C GLU A 412 2.43 18.24 -5.19
N VAL A 413 1.72 17.79 -4.16
CA VAL A 413 0.26 17.89 -4.04
C VAL A 413 -0.10 18.73 -2.82
N LYS A 414 -1.08 19.63 -2.95
CA LYS A 414 -1.50 20.50 -1.84
C LYS A 414 -1.95 19.66 -0.66
N GLY A 415 -1.40 19.91 0.52
CA GLY A 415 -1.77 19.18 1.74
C GLY A 415 -0.96 17.91 2.00
N LEU A 416 -0.07 17.49 1.07
CA LEU A 416 0.98 16.53 1.37
C LEU A 416 2.11 17.27 2.10
N VAL A 417 2.27 17.00 3.40
CA VAL A 417 3.28 17.66 4.23
C VAL A 417 4.66 17.11 3.88
N ARG A 418 5.58 17.96 3.38
CA ARG A 418 7.01 17.65 3.35
C ARG A 418 7.68 18.36 4.51
N ARG A 419 8.23 17.60 5.45
CA ARG A 419 9.30 18.14 6.28
C ARG A 419 10.57 18.13 5.44
N ASN A 420 11.08 19.30 5.08
CA ASN A 420 12.43 19.39 4.54
C ASN A 420 13.37 18.74 5.56
N LYS A 421 14.10 17.70 5.16
CA LYS A 421 15.32 17.31 5.87
C LYS A 421 16.17 18.58 5.89
N SER A 422 16.29 19.20 7.06
CA SER A 422 17.35 20.17 7.28
C SER A 422 18.64 19.47 6.89
N HIS A 423 19.28 19.98 5.83
CA HIS A 423 20.65 19.60 5.53
C HIS A 423 21.45 19.85 6.80
N VAL A 424 21.85 18.77 7.49
CA VAL A 424 23.01 18.83 8.35
C VAL A 424 24.18 18.99 7.38
N THR A 425 24.48 20.25 7.03
CA THR A 425 25.81 20.61 6.57
C THR A 425 26.74 20.23 7.70
N VAL A 426 27.41 19.09 7.55
CA VAL A 426 28.66 18.84 8.27
C VAL A 426 29.62 19.89 7.76
N SER A 427 29.71 21.00 8.49
CA SER A 427 30.75 22.00 8.32
C SER A 427 32.07 21.35 8.71
N VAL A 428 32.74 20.73 7.74
CA VAL A 428 34.17 20.48 7.85
C VAL A 428 34.83 21.85 7.81
N SER A 429 35.46 22.24 8.92
CA SER A 429 36.24 23.46 9.06
C SER A 429 37.49 23.39 8.16
N GLY A 430 37.29 23.70 6.88
CA GLY A 430 38.36 23.93 5.92
C GLY A 430 38.88 25.35 6.05
N ASN A 431 40.05 25.48 6.66
CA ASN A 431 40.77 26.72 6.90
C ASN A 431 40.79 27.64 5.66
N LYS A 432 40.51 28.93 5.87
CA LYS A 432 40.62 29.99 4.85
C LYS A 432 42.04 30.04 4.31
N ARG A 433 42.25 29.72 3.03
CA ARG A 433 43.24 30.40 2.20
C ARG A 433 42.65 30.75 0.85
N ARG A 434 42.61 32.06 0.62
CA ARG A 434 42.10 32.75 -0.56
C ARG A 434 43.25 32.90 -1.57
N CYS A 435 42.87 32.90 -2.84
CA CYS A 435 43.51 33.56 -3.98
C CYS A 435 44.35 32.75 -4.99
N TRP A 436 43.86 32.85 -6.26
CA TRP A 436 44.58 33.02 -7.54
C TRP A 436 45.40 31.78 -7.97
N TRP A 437 45.22 31.17 -9.15
CA TRP A 437 45.48 31.70 -10.49
C TRP A 437 44.69 30.93 -11.56
N LYS A 438 44.31 31.62 -12.64
CA LYS A 438 43.93 31.01 -13.93
C LYS A 438 45.18 30.71 -14.74
N ARG A 439 45.12 29.61 -15.52
CA ARG A 439 45.85 29.30 -16.77
C ARG A 439 47.38 29.27 -16.75
N LEU A 440 47.92 28.07 -16.97
CA LEU A 440 48.99 27.62 -17.90
C LEU A 440 49.22 26.14 -17.48
N GLY A 441 49.45 25.13 -18.30
CA GLY A 441 49.77 24.94 -19.69
C GLY A 441 49.82 23.43 -19.94
N HIS A 442 49.62 23.03 -21.18
CA HIS A 442 49.63 21.65 -21.68
C HIS A 442 50.94 20.89 -21.39
N VAL A 443 50.87 19.56 -21.64
CA VAL A 443 51.93 18.61 -22.02
C VAL A 443 52.31 17.60 -20.91
N LEU A 444 51.70 16.40 -20.94
CA LEU A 444 52.35 15.15 -21.41
C LEU A 444 51.41 13.94 -21.29
N ARG A 445 51.25 13.25 -22.42
CA ARG A 445 50.69 11.91 -22.60
C ARG A 445 51.60 10.86 -21.93
N GLY A 446 51.01 9.77 -21.44
CA GLY A 446 51.69 8.47 -21.43
C GLY A 446 51.04 7.40 -20.55
N LYS A 447 50.49 6.37 -21.21
CA LYS A 447 50.42 4.93 -20.83
C LYS A 447 49.88 4.62 -19.42
N GLY A 448 48.79 3.88 -19.20
CA GLY A 448 48.40 2.61 -19.79
C GLY A 448 48.26 1.56 -18.66
N VAL A 449 47.11 0.87 -18.64
CA VAL A 449 46.84 -0.47 -18.07
C VAL A 449 46.71 -0.65 -16.53
N TYR A 450 45.54 -1.06 -16.03
CA TYR A 450 45.16 -2.41 -15.53
C TYR A 450 43.86 -2.38 -14.68
N TYR A 451 43.11 -3.48 -14.79
CA TYR A 451 41.85 -3.82 -14.13
C TYR A 451 41.89 -3.81 -12.59
N LEU A 452 40.78 -3.47 -11.92
CA LEU A 452 40.09 -4.39 -10.98
C LEU A 452 38.76 -3.79 -10.42
N THR A 453 37.73 -4.64 -10.41
CA THR A 453 36.61 -4.80 -9.44
C THR A 453 35.90 -3.58 -8.85
N PHE A 454 34.61 -3.46 -9.17
CA PHE A 454 33.60 -3.01 -8.20
C PHE A 454 32.54 -4.10 -8.02
N ILE A 455 32.62 -4.75 -6.87
CA ILE A 455 31.46 -5.27 -6.13
C ILE A 455 30.81 -4.04 -5.49
N PHE A 456 29.53 -3.80 -5.79
CA PHE A 456 28.45 -3.52 -4.84
C PHE A 456 27.13 -3.47 -5.60
#